data_AF-W9RJS7-F1
#
_entry.id   AF-W9RJS7-F1
#
_cell.length_a   1.000
_cell.length_b   1.000
_cell.length_c   1.000
_cell.angle_alpha   90.00
_cell.angle_beta   90.00
_cell.angle_gamma   90.00
#
_symmetry.space_group_name_H-M   'P 1'
#
loop_
_entity.id
_entity.type
_entity.pdbx_description
1 polymer ?
#
loop_
_entity_poly.entity_id
_entity_poly.type
_entity_poly.pdbx_seq_one_letter_code
_entity_poly.pdbx_strand_id
1 'polypeptide(L)'
;MLNPQTSVTKAGSRVPRSVLMAIKVILLALIVKAYEYRPYLPSYTTLLLYCCHMYLGIEITLALAALPAQTLLGFELEPQFNEPYLTTSLQDFWGRRWNLIVSSILKPTAFHPVRSLFCLILGPKWAHLAGVLWAFTVSGLMHDAMYYYITRARPTWEVTIFFVLQGVCTAVEMAVKREVGEKWRLSGAVSGGLALGFLIVTGNWLFFPQLLRNGVHEKTIKEYAIMVDFIKKIVRLCGWRVI
;
A
#
# COMPACT_ATOMS: atom_id res chain seq x y z
N MET A 1 -38.89 8.65 -30.20
CA MET A 1 -37.93 7.81 -30.95
C MET A 1 -36.81 7.42 -29.99
N LEU A 2 -36.85 6.17 -29.51
CA LEU A 2 -35.89 5.59 -28.57
C LEU A 2 -34.66 5.11 -29.35
N ASN A 3 -33.45 5.50 -28.93
CA ASN A 3 -32.20 4.97 -29.45
C ASN A 3 -31.60 4.02 -28.40
N PRO A 4 -31.57 2.70 -28.62
CA PRO A 4 -30.98 1.77 -27.66
C PRO A 4 -29.46 1.74 -27.87
N GLN A 5 -28.72 2.34 -26.94
CA GLN A 5 -27.30 2.05 -26.77
C GLN A 5 -27.17 0.60 -26.32
N THR A 6 -26.66 -0.23 -27.22
CA THR A 6 -26.23 -1.60 -26.98
C THR A 6 -25.16 -1.61 -25.90
N SER A 7 -25.55 -1.97 -24.67
CA SER A 7 -24.61 -2.34 -23.62
C SER A 7 -23.95 -3.65 -24.02
N VAL A 8 -22.71 -3.57 -24.50
CA VAL A 8 -21.84 -4.74 -24.62
C VAL A 8 -21.44 -5.13 -23.20
N THR A 9 -22.26 -5.95 -22.55
CA THR A 9 -21.93 -6.66 -21.31
C THR A 9 -20.82 -7.67 -21.63
N LYS A 10 -19.56 -7.28 -21.40
CA LYS A 10 -18.47 -8.26 -21.28
C LYS A 10 -18.71 -9.08 -20.02
N ALA A 11 -19.37 -10.23 -20.19
CA ALA A 11 -19.45 -11.29 -19.21
C ALA A 11 -18.08 -11.98 -19.09
N GLY A 12 -17.15 -11.34 -18.39
CA GLY A 12 -15.99 -12.03 -17.82
C GLY A 12 -16.40 -12.60 -16.47
N SER A 13 -16.24 -13.91 -16.27
CA SER A 13 -16.43 -14.57 -14.97
C SER A 13 -15.48 -13.95 -13.94
N ARG A 14 -15.94 -12.92 -13.23
CA ARG A 14 -15.18 -12.33 -12.13
C ARG A 14 -15.15 -13.35 -11.01
N VAL A 15 -13.96 -13.83 -10.69
CA VAL A 15 -13.71 -14.67 -9.52
C VAL A 15 -14.35 -14.01 -8.29
N PRO A 16 -15.10 -14.76 -7.45
CA PRO A 16 -15.74 -14.17 -6.28
C PRO A 16 -14.72 -13.50 -5.35
N ARG A 17 -15.10 -12.35 -4.76
CA ARG A 17 -14.22 -11.60 -3.83
C ARG A 17 -13.73 -12.45 -2.66
N SER A 18 -14.57 -13.36 -2.17
CA SER A 18 -14.22 -14.32 -1.10
C SER A 18 -13.10 -15.27 -1.53
N VAL A 19 -13.12 -15.75 -2.78
CA VAL A 19 -12.07 -16.62 -3.33
C VAL A 19 -10.76 -15.85 -3.48
N LEU A 20 -10.81 -14.61 -3.99
CA LEU A 20 -9.63 -13.73 -4.08
C LEU A 20 -9.01 -13.48 -2.69
N MET A 21 -9.84 -13.26 -1.66
CA MET A 21 -9.36 -13.10 -0.29
C MET A 21 -8.75 -14.39 0.26
N ALA A 22 -9.36 -15.55 0.01
CA ALA A 22 -8.79 -16.85 0.41
C ALA A 22 -7.41 -17.09 -0.24
N ILE A 23 -7.26 -16.78 -1.52
CA ILE A 23 -5.97 -16.85 -2.23
C ILE A 23 -4.94 -15.96 -1.55
N LYS A 24 -5.29 -14.71 -1.22
CA LYS A 24 -4.38 -13.78 -0.52
C LYS A 24 -3.95 -14.28 0.85
N VAL A 25 -4.87 -14.87 1.62
CA VAL A 25 -4.56 -15.47 2.93
C VAL A 25 -3.61 -16.65 2.78
N ILE A 26 -3.83 -17.52 1.78
CA ILE A 26 -2.93 -18.66 1.48
C ILE A 26 -1.55 -18.13 1.07
N LEU A 27 -1.48 -17.12 0.20
CA LEU A 27 -0.22 -16.50 -0.20
C LEU A 27 0.53 -15.92 0.99
N LEU A 28 -0.15 -15.21 1.90
CA LEU A 28 0.47 -14.70 3.12
C LEU A 28 1.02 -15.83 3.99
N ALA A 29 0.26 -16.92 4.16
CA ALA A 29 0.72 -18.09 4.91
C ALA A 29 1.96 -18.74 4.29
N LEU A 30 2.01 -18.86 2.96
CA LEU A 30 3.18 -19.36 2.23
C LEU A 30 4.40 -18.46 2.42
N ILE A 31 4.22 -17.13 2.39
CA ILE A 31 5.30 -16.17 2.64
C ILE A 31 5.82 -16.30 4.08
N VAL A 32 4.93 -16.43 5.06
CA VAL A 32 5.33 -16.64 6.46
C VAL A 32 6.16 -17.92 6.60
N LYS A 33 5.73 -19.02 5.96
CA LYS A 33 6.49 -20.28 5.94
C LYS A 33 7.84 -20.13 5.22
N ALA A 34 7.90 -19.35 4.14
CA ALA A 34 9.14 -19.11 3.41
C ALA A 34 10.24 -18.44 4.27
N TYR A 35 9.87 -17.71 5.34
CA TYR A 35 10.86 -17.14 6.27
C TYR A 35 11.64 -18.18 7.07
N GLU A 36 11.14 -19.42 7.22
CA GLU A 36 11.93 -20.52 7.81
C GLU A 36 13.18 -20.82 6.98
N TYR A 37 13.11 -20.57 5.67
CA TYR A 37 14.21 -20.77 4.72
C TYR A 37 15.01 -19.49 4.46
N ARG A 38 14.74 -18.40 5.19
CA ARG A 38 15.41 -17.10 5.03
C ARG A 38 16.94 -17.20 4.96
N PRO A 39 17.64 -18.02 5.78
CA PRO A 39 19.10 -18.14 5.70
C PRO A 39 19.63 -18.62 4.35
N TYR A 40 18.80 -19.30 3.55
CA TYR A 40 19.13 -19.84 2.24
C TYR A 40 18.61 -18.98 1.08
N LEU A 41 17.79 -17.97 1.37
CA LEU A 41 17.21 -17.11 0.33
C LEU A 41 18.19 -16.00 -0.04
N PRO A 42 18.33 -15.68 -1.35
CA PRO A 42 19.04 -14.48 -1.78
C PRO A 42 18.41 -13.24 -1.15
N SER A 43 19.23 -12.23 -0.82
CA SER A 43 18.76 -11.02 -0.15
C SER A 43 17.61 -10.35 -0.90
N TYR A 44 17.69 -10.25 -2.23
CA TYR A 44 16.61 -9.68 -3.06
C TYR A 44 15.28 -10.44 -2.95
N THR A 45 15.32 -11.77 -2.83
CA THR A 45 14.12 -12.59 -2.63
C THR A 45 13.50 -12.32 -1.28
N THR A 46 14.30 -12.25 -0.22
CA THR A 46 13.82 -11.89 1.12
C THR A 46 13.15 -10.52 1.13
N LEU A 47 13.70 -9.55 0.42
CA LEU A 47 13.13 -8.21 0.29
C LEU A 47 11.78 -8.22 -0.45
N LEU A 48 11.70 -8.96 -1.55
CA LEU A 48 10.43 -9.13 -2.26
C LEU A 48 9.36 -9.76 -1.36
N LEU A 49 9.75 -10.75 -0.54
CA LEU A 49 8.87 -11.36 0.45
C LEU A 49 8.40 -10.34 1.50
N TYR A 50 9.27 -9.44 1.98
CA TYR A 50 8.87 -8.35 2.89
C TYR A 50 7.87 -7.39 2.26
N CYS A 51 8.07 -6.98 1.01
CA CYS A 51 7.13 -6.14 0.28
C CYS A 51 5.75 -6.82 0.17
N CYS A 52 5.73 -8.08 -0.28
CA CYS A 52 4.50 -8.85 -0.42
C CYS A 52 3.80 -9.09 0.92
N HIS A 53 4.57 -9.43 1.96
CA HIS A 53 4.05 -9.61 3.31
C HIS A 53 3.40 -8.33 3.83
N MET A 54 4.06 -7.18 3.68
CA MET A 54 3.54 -5.90 4.15
C MET A 54 2.23 -5.56 3.45
N TYR A 55 2.19 -5.68 2.12
CA TYR A 55 0.99 -5.44 1.33
C TYR A 55 -0.17 -6.35 1.75
N LEU A 56 0.04 -7.68 1.73
CA LEU A 56 -1.00 -8.66 2.05
C LEU A 56 -1.43 -8.56 3.52
N GLY A 57 -0.49 -8.36 4.43
CA GLY A 57 -0.75 -8.22 5.85
C GLY A 57 -1.62 -7.00 6.17
N ILE A 58 -1.30 -5.84 5.59
CA ILE A 58 -2.11 -4.63 5.75
C ILE A 58 -3.50 -4.84 5.15
N GLU A 59 -3.59 -5.34 3.91
CA GLU A 59 -4.86 -5.55 3.24
C GLU A 59 -5.79 -6.52 3.99
N ILE A 60 -5.27 -7.66 4.44
CA ILE A 60 -6.05 -8.67 5.18
C ILE A 60 -6.48 -8.11 6.54
N THR A 61 -5.57 -7.46 7.28
CA THR A 61 -5.88 -6.89 8.62
C THR A 61 -7.00 -5.87 8.53
N LEU A 62 -6.96 -5.00 7.53
CA LEU A 62 -7.99 -3.98 7.33
C LEU A 62 -9.31 -4.56 6.83
N ALA A 63 -9.26 -5.57 5.94
CA ALA A 63 -10.46 -6.28 5.53
C ALA A 63 -11.15 -6.95 6.73
N LEU A 64 -10.39 -7.56 7.64
CA LEU A 64 -10.90 -8.14 8.88
C LEU A 64 -11.48 -7.06 9.82
N ALA A 65 -10.79 -5.92 9.97
CA ALA A 65 -11.28 -4.80 10.78
C ALA A 65 -12.55 -4.15 10.20
N ALA A 66 -12.76 -4.25 8.89
CA ALA A 66 -13.95 -3.75 8.22
C ALA A 66 -15.19 -4.62 8.44
N LEU A 67 -15.02 -5.93 8.73
CA LEU A 67 -16.14 -6.85 8.89
C LEU A 67 -17.10 -6.43 10.00
N PRO A 68 -16.66 -6.12 11.24
CA PRO A 68 -17.58 -5.67 12.29
C PRO A 68 -18.32 -4.38 11.92
N ALA A 69 -17.66 -3.44 11.24
CA ALA A 69 -18.30 -2.20 10.81
C ALA A 69 -19.40 -2.46 9.77
N GLN A 70 -19.18 -3.40 8.85
CA GLN A 70 -20.19 -3.81 7.88
C GLN A 70 -21.33 -4.60 8.54
N THR A 71 -21.02 -5.57 9.41
CA THR A 71 -22.03 -6.48 9.96
C THR A 71 -22.86 -5.86 11.09
N LEU A 72 -22.26 -4.98 11.91
CA LEU A 72 -22.93 -4.39 13.06
C LEU A 72 -23.57 -3.03 12.73
N LEU A 73 -22.94 -2.24 11.85
CA LEU A 73 -23.35 -0.86 11.57
C LEU A 73 -23.86 -0.66 10.14
N GLY A 74 -23.73 -1.66 9.26
CA GLY A 74 -24.13 -1.56 7.86
C GLY A 74 -23.23 -0.64 7.02
N PHE A 75 -22.06 -0.24 7.51
CA PHE A 75 -21.18 0.66 6.78
C PHE A 75 -20.29 -0.09 5.78
N GLU A 76 -20.48 0.17 4.49
CA GLU A 76 -19.55 -0.28 3.46
C GLU A 76 -18.27 0.57 3.47
N LEU A 77 -17.17 -0.02 3.93
CA LEU A 77 -15.85 0.59 3.89
C LEU A 77 -15.26 0.52 2.48
N GLU A 78 -14.75 1.65 2.00
CA GLU A 78 -14.07 1.76 0.71
C GLU A 78 -12.80 0.88 0.69
N PRO A 79 -12.52 0.17 -0.43
CA PRO A 79 -11.31 -0.64 -0.52
C PRO A 79 -10.06 0.23 -0.35
N GLN A 80 -9.14 -0.19 0.52
CA GLN A 80 -7.89 0.53 0.75
C GLN A 80 -6.91 0.44 -0.42
N PHE A 81 -6.94 -0.66 -1.16
CA PHE A 81 -6.04 -0.90 -2.27
C PHE A 81 -6.82 -1.20 -3.56
N ASN A 82 -6.28 -0.74 -4.68
CA ASN A 82 -6.79 -1.02 -6.01
C ASN A 82 -5.65 -1.57 -6.88
N GLU A 83 -5.35 -2.85 -6.67
CA GLU A 83 -4.36 -3.64 -7.44
C GLU A 83 -3.05 -2.85 -7.68
N PRO A 84 -2.29 -2.52 -6.61
CA PRO A 84 -1.13 -1.64 -6.69
C PRO A 84 0.00 -2.18 -7.57
N TYR A 85 0.05 -3.50 -7.77
CA TYR A 85 0.98 -4.19 -8.67
C TYR A 85 0.66 -3.96 -10.17
N LEU A 86 -0.51 -3.43 -10.51
CA LEU A 86 -0.87 -3.00 -11.87
C LEU A 86 -0.61 -1.51 -12.10
N THR A 87 0.21 -0.89 -11.25
CA THR A 87 0.56 0.51 -11.42
C THR A 87 1.29 0.75 -12.73
N THR A 88 1.02 1.89 -13.34
CA THR A 88 1.70 2.34 -14.57
C THR A 88 2.73 3.45 -14.31
N SER A 89 2.73 4.04 -13.12
CA SER A 89 3.62 5.15 -12.73
C SER A 89 3.57 5.44 -11.23
N LEU A 90 4.42 6.32 -10.69
CA LEU A 90 4.37 6.67 -9.26
C LEU A 90 3.10 7.44 -8.92
N GLN A 91 2.67 8.33 -9.81
CA GLN A 91 1.42 9.06 -9.65
C GLN A 91 0.21 8.11 -9.59
N ASP A 92 0.19 7.07 -10.42
CA ASP A 92 -0.88 6.07 -10.44
C ASP A 92 -0.86 5.22 -9.16
N PHE A 93 0.33 4.82 -8.71
CA PHE A 93 0.52 4.06 -7.47
C PHE A 93 -0.02 4.82 -6.27
N TRP A 94 0.54 6.01 -5.98
CA TRP A 94 0.21 6.79 -4.79
C TRP A 94 -1.17 7.46 -4.86
N GLY A 95 -1.64 7.81 -6.06
CA GLY A 95 -2.88 8.58 -6.22
C GLY A 95 -4.15 7.76 -6.37
N ARG A 96 -4.04 6.50 -6.84
CA ARG A 96 -5.20 5.72 -7.30
C ARG A 96 -5.19 4.24 -6.89
N ARG A 97 -4.09 3.73 -6.34
CA ARG A 97 -3.95 2.29 -6.09
C ARG A 97 -3.50 1.93 -4.68
N TRP A 98 -2.67 2.76 -4.07
CA TRP A 98 -2.10 2.54 -2.75
C TRP A 98 -2.81 3.40 -1.68
N ASN A 99 -3.34 2.73 -0.65
CA ASN A 99 -3.92 3.34 0.54
C ASN A 99 -4.86 4.53 0.25
N LEU A 100 -5.97 4.22 -0.42
CA LEU A 100 -6.95 5.19 -0.90
C LEU A 100 -7.60 6.00 0.22
N ILE A 101 -7.79 5.39 1.39
CA ILE A 101 -8.33 6.06 2.57
C ILE A 101 -7.35 7.11 3.10
N VAL A 102 -6.06 6.79 3.21
CA VAL A 102 -5.07 7.81 3.62
C VAL A 102 -4.99 8.94 2.60
N SER A 103 -5.04 8.61 1.30
CA SER A 103 -5.10 9.61 0.25
C SER A 103 -6.35 10.49 0.34
N SER A 104 -7.51 9.94 0.67
CA SER A 104 -8.76 10.70 0.83
C SER A 104 -8.76 11.59 2.07
N ILE A 105 -8.04 11.21 3.12
CA ILE A 105 -7.84 12.02 4.33
C ILE A 105 -6.81 13.14 4.10
N LEU A 106 -5.66 12.83 3.50
CA LEU A 106 -4.59 13.81 3.27
C LEU A 106 -4.97 14.89 2.26
N LYS A 107 -5.87 14.59 1.32
CA LYS A 107 -6.38 15.58 0.35
C LYS A 107 -6.97 16.83 1.04
N PRO A 108 -8.04 16.73 1.84
CA PRO A 108 -8.62 17.88 2.55
C PRO A 108 -7.75 18.41 3.68
N THR A 109 -6.97 17.56 4.37
CA THR A 109 -6.25 17.98 5.59
C THR A 109 -4.87 18.58 5.34
N ALA A 110 -4.16 18.12 4.31
CA ALA A 110 -2.80 18.58 4.02
C ALA A 110 -2.71 19.24 2.64
N PHE A 111 -3.16 18.54 1.59
CA PHE A 111 -2.98 19.00 0.22
C PHE A 111 -3.77 20.29 -0.10
N HIS A 112 -5.07 20.31 0.16
CA HIS A 112 -5.94 21.43 -0.19
C HIS A 112 -5.56 22.75 0.51
N PRO A 113 -5.29 22.78 1.83
CA PRO A 113 -4.87 24.00 2.51
C PRO A 113 -3.60 24.62 1.91
N VAL A 114 -2.57 23.79 1.69
CA VAL A 114 -1.30 24.26 1.11
C VAL A 114 -1.48 24.68 -0.34
N ARG A 115 -2.22 23.91 -1.15
CA ARG A 115 -2.50 24.32 -2.53
C ARG A 115 -3.22 25.65 -2.57
N SER A 116 -4.24 25.88 -1.73
CA SER A 116 -4.99 27.14 -1.71
C SER A 116 -4.09 28.32 -1.33
N LEU A 117 -3.25 28.16 -0.31
CA LEU A 117 -2.29 29.19 0.13
C LEU A 117 -1.30 29.56 -0.98
N PHE A 118 -0.67 28.55 -1.59
CA PHE A 118 0.35 28.77 -2.62
C PHE A 118 -0.25 29.17 -3.98
N CYS A 119 -1.53 28.92 -4.22
CA CYS A 119 -2.21 29.32 -5.46
C CYS A 119 -2.21 30.85 -5.61
N LEU A 120 -2.33 31.57 -4.50
CA LEU A 120 -2.31 33.04 -4.46
C LEU A 120 -0.91 33.62 -4.74
N ILE A 121 0.14 32.89 -4.41
CA ILE A 121 1.52 33.38 -4.41
C ILE A 121 2.28 32.94 -5.67
N LEU A 122 2.21 31.65 -6.02
CA LEU A 122 3.02 31.01 -7.06
C LEU A 122 2.19 30.57 -8.28
N GLY A 123 0.88 30.79 -8.25
CA GLY A 123 -0.06 30.36 -9.27
C GLY A 123 -0.43 28.86 -9.21
N PRO A 124 -1.46 28.44 -9.98
CA PRO A 124 -2.11 27.14 -9.79
C PRO A 124 -1.20 25.93 -10.03
N LYS A 125 -0.18 26.09 -10.88
CA LYS A 125 0.74 25.01 -11.29
C LYS A 125 1.64 24.59 -10.12
N TRP A 126 2.40 25.56 -9.60
CA TRP A 126 3.35 25.36 -8.52
C TRP A 126 2.65 25.06 -7.19
N ALA A 127 1.48 25.65 -6.98
CA ALA A 127 0.61 25.34 -5.84
C ALA A 127 0.19 23.88 -5.78
N HIS A 128 -0.09 23.25 -6.93
CA HIS A 128 -0.42 21.83 -6.97
C HIS A 128 0.76 20.95 -6.55
N LEU A 129 1.96 21.23 -7.09
CA LEU A 129 3.18 20.48 -6.72
C LEU A 129 3.54 20.68 -5.24
N ALA A 130 3.43 21.90 -4.72
CA ALA A 130 3.63 22.20 -3.30
C ALA A 130 2.66 21.41 -2.40
N GLY A 131 1.39 21.33 -2.80
CA GLY A 131 0.39 20.51 -2.10
C GLY A 131 0.75 19.03 -2.09
N VAL A 132 1.23 18.48 -3.23
CA VAL A 132 1.69 17.07 -3.30
C VAL A 132 2.85 16.85 -2.35
N LEU A 133 3.91 17.66 -2.45
CA LEU A 133 5.09 17.55 -1.57
C LEU A 133 4.69 17.60 -0.09
N TRP A 134 3.82 18.54 0.28
CA TRP A 134 3.36 18.66 1.65
C TRP A 134 2.56 17.45 2.13
N ALA A 135 1.66 16.91 1.31
CA ALA A 135 0.90 15.70 1.67
C ALA A 135 1.83 14.51 1.92
N PHE A 136 2.87 14.34 1.11
CA PHE A 136 3.89 13.30 1.33
C PHE A 136 4.72 13.56 2.59
N THR A 137 5.10 14.80 2.88
CA THR A 137 5.80 15.15 4.13
C THR A 137 4.95 14.81 5.35
N VAL A 138 3.68 15.23 5.38
CA VAL A 138 2.75 14.92 6.47
C VAL A 138 2.59 13.40 6.63
N SER A 139 2.42 12.67 5.52
CA SER A 139 2.39 11.21 5.53
C SER A 139 3.66 10.61 6.14
N GLY A 140 4.84 11.10 5.75
CA GLY A 140 6.12 10.67 6.29
C GLY A 140 6.23 10.86 7.80
N LEU A 141 5.89 12.05 8.28
CA LEU A 141 5.87 12.36 9.72
C LEU A 141 4.93 11.45 10.50
N MET A 142 3.74 11.17 9.95
CA MET A 142 2.80 10.23 10.57
C MET A 142 3.38 8.81 10.63
N HIS A 143 4.09 8.36 9.59
CA HIS A 143 4.73 7.04 9.59
C HIS A 143 5.88 6.96 10.58
N ASP A 144 6.71 8.00 10.70
CA ASP A 144 7.74 8.09 11.75
C ASP A 144 7.14 7.97 13.15
N ALA A 145 6.02 8.66 13.41
CA ALA A 145 5.30 8.55 14.67
C ALA A 145 4.74 7.13 14.89
N MET A 146 4.14 6.51 13.87
CA MET A 146 3.68 5.12 13.95
C MET A 146 4.83 4.16 14.26
N TYR A 147 5.97 4.33 13.59
CA TYR A 147 7.15 3.50 13.80
C TYR A 147 7.70 3.66 15.21
N TYR A 148 7.71 4.87 15.76
CA TYR A 148 8.06 5.10 17.15
C TYR A 148 7.17 4.29 18.10
N TYR A 149 5.84 4.26 17.88
CA TYR A 149 4.94 3.48 18.72
C TYR A 149 5.09 1.96 18.55
N ILE A 150 5.32 1.48 17.33
CA ILE A 150 5.48 0.05 17.03
C ILE A 150 6.82 -0.48 17.56
N THR A 151 7.91 0.22 17.25
CA THR A 151 9.28 -0.22 17.58
C THR A 151 9.69 0.16 19.00
N ARG A 152 9.04 1.17 19.60
CA ARG A 152 9.45 1.79 20.88
C ARG A 152 10.87 2.33 20.84
N ALA A 153 11.41 2.59 19.64
CA ALA A 153 12.73 3.14 19.39
C ALA A 153 12.63 4.56 18.82
N ARG A 154 13.65 5.38 19.02
CA ARG A 154 13.66 6.79 18.55
C ARG A 154 13.46 6.87 17.03
N PRO A 155 12.71 7.88 16.53
CA PRO A 155 12.55 8.10 15.10
C PRO A 155 13.91 8.37 14.44
N THR A 156 14.17 7.68 13.34
CA THR A 156 15.41 7.85 12.56
C THR A 156 15.24 8.84 11.41
N TRP A 157 14.00 9.24 11.12
CA TRP A 157 13.61 10.04 9.96
C TRP A 157 13.81 9.36 8.60
N GLU A 158 14.31 8.11 8.58
CA GLU A 158 14.48 7.31 7.36
C GLU A 158 13.16 7.20 6.59
N VAL A 159 12.05 6.94 7.29
CA VAL A 159 10.73 6.78 6.67
C VAL A 159 10.16 8.12 6.18
N THR A 160 10.35 9.21 6.92
CA THR A 160 9.99 10.54 6.44
C THR A 160 10.74 10.89 5.16
N ILE A 161 12.05 10.60 5.10
CA ILE A 161 12.87 10.81 3.89
C ILE A 161 12.34 9.95 2.73
N PHE A 162 11.93 8.70 2.98
CA PHE A 162 11.29 7.86 1.97
C PHE A 162 10.06 8.54 1.35
N PHE A 163 9.12 9.01 2.18
CA PHE A 163 7.91 9.66 1.66
C PHE A 163 8.20 10.98 0.95
N VAL A 164 9.12 11.79 1.47
CA VAL A 164 9.52 13.04 0.79
C VAL A 164 10.14 12.74 -0.57
N LEU A 165 11.04 11.76 -0.66
CA LEU A 165 11.63 11.32 -1.93
C LEU A 165 10.55 10.87 -2.92
N GLN A 166 9.60 10.04 -2.48
CA GLN A 166 8.47 9.60 -3.29
C GLN A 166 7.61 10.78 -3.77
N GLY A 167 7.37 11.77 -2.89
CA GLY A 167 6.66 13.00 -3.22
C GLY A 167 7.37 13.84 -4.27
N VAL A 168 8.69 14.01 -4.14
CA VAL A 168 9.52 14.73 -5.12
C VAL A 168 9.49 14.01 -6.47
N CYS A 169 9.74 12.70 -6.50
CA CYS A 169 9.70 11.93 -7.74
C CYS A 169 8.32 11.96 -8.40
N THR A 170 7.24 11.87 -7.61
CA THR A 170 5.86 11.97 -8.12
C THR A 170 5.58 13.37 -8.68
N ALA A 171 6.01 14.44 -7.99
CA ALA A 171 5.84 15.81 -8.45
C ALA A 171 6.62 16.08 -9.75
N VAL A 172 7.85 15.57 -9.85
CA VAL A 172 8.67 15.64 -11.08
C VAL A 172 8.00 14.87 -12.21
N GLU A 173 7.52 13.65 -11.96
CA GLU A 173 6.81 12.85 -12.95
C GLU A 173 5.57 13.58 -13.50
N MET A 174 4.81 14.25 -12.60
CA MET A 174 3.65 15.06 -12.97
C MET A 174 4.03 16.28 -13.81
N ALA A 175 5.14 16.95 -13.48
CA ALA A 175 5.66 18.07 -14.26
C ALA A 175 6.14 17.62 -15.65
N VAL A 176 6.88 16.52 -15.74
CA VAL A 176 7.37 15.97 -17.01
C VAL A 176 6.21 15.55 -17.91
N LYS A 177 5.24 14.78 -17.38
CA LYS A 177 4.04 14.37 -18.13
C LYS A 177 3.24 15.55 -18.66
N ARG A 178 3.27 16.68 -17.95
CA ARG A 178 2.59 17.90 -18.37
C ARG A 178 3.31 18.58 -19.54
N GLU A 179 4.62 18.75 -19.47
CA GLU A 179 5.40 19.50 -20.47
C GLU A 179 5.65 18.68 -21.75
N VAL A 180 5.87 17.36 -21.62
CA VAL A 180 6.14 16.46 -22.75
C VAL A 180 4.84 16.03 -23.45
N GLY A 181 3.70 16.16 -22.78
CA GLY A 181 2.39 15.73 -23.28
C GLY A 181 2.31 14.20 -23.50
N GLU A 182 1.24 13.73 -24.15
CA GLU A 182 1.06 12.30 -24.46
C GLU A 182 2.00 11.76 -25.57
N LYS A 183 2.93 12.57 -26.08
CA LYS A 183 3.75 12.24 -27.25
C LYS A 183 4.84 11.19 -26.96
N TRP A 184 5.31 11.10 -25.73
CA TRP A 184 6.32 10.12 -25.29
C TRP A 184 5.75 9.25 -24.16
N ARG A 185 4.79 8.38 -24.51
CA ARG A 185 4.28 7.37 -23.57
C ARG A 185 5.11 6.10 -23.71
N LEU A 186 5.97 5.85 -22.73
CA LEU A 186 6.48 4.50 -22.48
C LEU A 186 5.29 3.54 -22.33
N SER A 187 5.44 2.30 -22.79
CA SER A 187 4.38 1.30 -22.62
C SER A 187 4.05 1.16 -21.13
N GLY A 188 2.77 1.04 -20.81
CA GLY A 188 2.31 1.04 -19.40
C GLY A 188 2.97 -0.04 -18.56
N ALA A 189 3.32 -1.18 -19.16
CA ALA A 189 4.05 -2.27 -18.51
C ALA A 189 5.50 -1.89 -18.15
N VAL A 190 6.23 -1.21 -19.05
CA VAL A 190 7.61 -0.80 -18.79
C VAL A 190 7.65 0.30 -17.74
N SER A 191 6.82 1.33 -17.89
CA SER A 191 6.71 2.42 -16.92
C SER A 191 6.24 1.92 -15.55
N GLY A 192 5.29 0.98 -15.53
CA GLY A 192 4.83 0.30 -14.32
C GLY A 192 5.92 -0.51 -13.64
N GLY A 193 6.67 -1.31 -14.41
CA GLY A 193 7.82 -2.06 -13.91
C GLY A 193 8.90 -1.16 -13.32
N LEU A 194 9.21 -0.04 -13.97
CA LEU A 194 10.16 0.96 -13.45
C LEU A 194 9.66 1.59 -12.15
N ALA A 195 8.39 1.97 -12.08
CA ALA A 195 7.80 2.54 -10.86
C ALA A 195 7.81 1.55 -9.69
N LEU A 196 7.44 0.28 -9.92
CA LEU A 196 7.50 -0.77 -8.91
C LEU A 196 8.95 -1.07 -8.49
N GLY A 197 9.87 -1.16 -9.44
CA GLY A 197 11.29 -1.34 -9.15
C GLY A 197 11.82 -0.21 -8.27
N PHE A 198 11.50 1.04 -8.61
CA PHE A 198 11.87 2.21 -7.81
C PHE A 198 11.28 2.15 -6.39
N LEU A 199 10.00 1.79 -6.24
CA LEU A 199 9.35 1.62 -4.94
C LEU A 199 10.00 0.53 -4.10
N ILE A 200 10.35 -0.61 -4.70
CA ILE A 200 11.01 -1.72 -4.01
C ILE A 200 12.41 -1.32 -3.55
N VAL A 201 13.20 -0.68 -4.43
CA VAL A 201 14.57 -0.26 -4.11
C VAL A 201 14.57 0.80 -3.00
N THR A 202 13.76 1.85 -3.14
CA THR A 202 13.68 2.91 -2.13
C THR A 202 13.04 2.44 -0.83
N GLY A 203 12.06 1.53 -0.90
CA GLY A 203 11.46 0.90 0.29
C GLY A 203 12.48 0.07 1.05
N ASN A 204 13.30 -0.72 0.36
CA ASN A 204 14.40 -1.43 0.99
C ASN A 204 15.44 -0.49 1.63
N TRP A 205 15.72 0.64 0.98
CA TRP A 205 16.73 1.56 1.48
C TRP A 205 16.27 2.39 2.68
N LEU A 206 15.01 2.81 2.73
CA LEU A 206 14.56 3.83 3.70
C LEU A 206 13.34 3.42 4.52
N PHE A 207 12.52 2.47 4.06
CA PHE A 207 11.28 2.09 4.74
C PHE A 207 11.50 0.89 5.68
N PHE A 208 12.08 -0.20 5.17
CA PHE A 208 12.26 -1.43 5.94
C PHE A 208 13.40 -1.42 6.99
N PRO A 209 14.53 -0.71 6.82
CA PRO A 209 15.67 -0.84 7.74
C PRO A 209 15.33 -0.56 9.21
N GLN A 210 14.50 0.44 9.50
CA GLN A 210 14.09 0.73 10.87
C GLN A 210 13.25 -0.40 11.49
N LEU A 211 12.39 -1.07 10.72
CA LEU A 211 11.61 -2.21 11.21
C LEU A 211 12.50 -3.43 11.48
N LEU A 212 13.43 -3.70 10.56
CA LEU A 212 14.35 -4.83 10.64
C LEU A 212 15.35 -4.66 11.79
N ARG A 213 15.92 -3.47 11.96
CA ARG A 213 16.89 -3.16 13.02
C ARG A 213 16.30 -3.33 14.42
N ASN A 214 15.00 -3.05 14.57
CA ASN A 214 14.29 -3.17 15.84
C ASN A 214 13.58 -4.52 16.03
N GLY A 215 13.86 -5.51 15.17
CA GLY A 215 13.35 -6.87 15.31
C GLY A 215 11.83 -7.00 15.18
N VAL A 216 11.16 -6.02 14.55
CA VAL A 216 9.70 -6.04 14.41
C VAL A 216 9.28 -7.25 13.60
N HIS A 217 10.04 -7.59 12.58
CA HIS A 217 9.74 -8.73 11.71
C HIS A 217 9.74 -10.07 12.48
N GLU A 218 10.75 -10.31 13.30
CA GLU A 218 10.85 -11.50 14.16
C GLU A 218 9.72 -11.55 15.18
N LYS A 219 9.35 -10.39 15.75
CA LYS A 219 8.21 -10.28 16.67
C LYS A 219 6.90 -10.62 15.97
N THR A 220 6.66 -10.08 14.77
CA THR A 220 5.46 -10.34 13.98
C THR A 220 5.34 -11.81 13.58
N ILE A 221 6.44 -12.47 13.18
CA ILE A 221 6.42 -13.93 12.90
C ILE A 221 6.00 -14.72 14.15
N LYS A 222 6.54 -14.39 15.33
CA LYS A 222 6.15 -15.05 16.58
C LYS A 222 4.67 -14.84 16.90
N GLU A 223 4.16 -13.64 16.69
CA GLU A 223 2.73 -13.32 16.88
C GLU A 223 1.84 -14.12 15.92
N TYR A 224 2.24 -14.28 14.65
CA TYR A 224 1.53 -15.15 13.70
C TYR A 224 1.49 -16.61 14.18
N ALA A 225 2.61 -17.15 14.67
CA ALA A 225 2.67 -18.51 15.19
C ALA A 225 1.70 -18.72 16.37
N ILE A 226 1.67 -17.76 17.31
CA ILE A 226 0.77 -17.78 18.46
C ILE A 226 -0.70 -17.72 18.00
N MET A 227 -1.03 -16.85 17.04
CA MET A 227 -2.39 -16.73 16.51
C MET A 227 -2.85 -18.02 15.83
N VAL A 228 -1.99 -18.65 15.03
CA VAL A 228 -2.28 -19.94 14.37
C VAL A 228 -2.52 -21.04 15.42
N ASP A 229 -1.70 -21.11 16.46
CA ASP A 229 -1.88 -22.09 17.53
C ASP A 229 -3.15 -21.84 18.35
N PHE A 230 -3.53 -20.58 18.57
CA PHE A 230 -4.79 -20.22 19.19
C PHE A 230 -5.99 -20.67 18.34
N ILE A 231 -5.96 -20.43 17.03
CA ILE A 231 -7.01 -20.88 16.10
C ILE A 231 -7.10 -22.41 16.08
N LYS A 232 -5.96 -23.12 15.99
CA LYS A 232 -5.93 -24.59 16.06
C LYS A 232 -6.57 -25.11 17.35
N LYS A 233 -6.31 -24.45 18.49
CA LYS A 233 -6.94 -24.80 19.77
C LYS A 233 -8.46 -24.60 19.72
N ILE A 234 -8.94 -23.47 19.21
CA ILE A 234 -10.40 -23.23 19.06
C ILE A 234 -11.04 -24.27 18.15
N VAL A 235 -10.45 -24.56 16.98
CA VAL A 235 -10.99 -25.54 16.03
C VAL A 235 -11.08 -26.94 16.67
N ARG A 236 -10.04 -27.35 17.43
CA ARG A 236 -10.06 -28.60 18.21
C ARG A 236 -11.14 -28.60 19.30
N LEU A 237 -11.35 -27.47 19.99
CA LEU A 237 -12.38 -27.33 21.03
C LEU A 237 -13.80 -27.32 20.44
N CYS A 238 -14.00 -26.79 19.24
CA CYS A 238 -15.28 -26.82 18.53
C CYS A 238 -15.59 -28.16 17.84
N GLY A 239 -14.79 -29.22 18.10
CA GLY A 239 -15.07 -30.58 17.64
C GLY A 239 -14.69 -30.88 16.18
N TRP A 240 -14.07 -29.93 15.46
CA TRP A 240 -13.56 -30.20 14.12
C TRP A 240 -12.19 -30.88 14.23
N ARG A 241 -12.16 -32.21 14.10
CA ARG A 241 -10.92 -32.97 13.92
C ARG A 241 -10.36 -32.64 12.54
N VAL A 242 -9.38 -31.74 12.47
CA VAL A 242 -8.53 -31.61 11.28
C VAL A 242 -7.60 -32.82 11.30
N ILE A 243 -7.86 -33.75 10.38
CA ILE A 243 -6.97 -34.87 10.04
C ILE A 243 -5.75 -34.30 9.30
#